data_AF-U9U9U7-F1
#
_entry.id   AF-U9U9U7-F1
#
_cell.length_a   1.000
_cell.length_b   1.000
_cell.length_c   1.000
_cell.angle_alpha   90.00
_cell.angle_beta   90.00
_cell.angle_gamma   90.00
#
_symmetry.space_group_name_H-M   'P 1'
#
loop_
_entity.id
_entity.type
_entity.pdbx_description
1 polymer ?
#
loop_
_entity_poly.entity_id
_entity_poly.type
_entity_poly.pdbx_seq_one_letter_code
_entity_poly.pdbx_strand_id
1 'polypeptide(L)'
;MWDKGDYIARCIRKWKAHFIQTGELLIYHQGKHTKLESLLNNEDFKEECLTWLRQQKPESRTPRNLKMYIEGIIFPKLTGHIKKDTISEKTCRNYMHLWGYKYDERRKGVYYDGHKQPDVVLYRKEWLKKMFEYQKFIKEFDGDMMDIVSEFQFKPGEKELVQVTYDECHFYANDGQ
;
A
#
# COMPACT_ATOMS: atom_id res chain seq x y z
N MET A 1 6.61 25.73 24.39
CA MET A 1 5.19 25.85 24.80
C MET A 1 4.81 27.31 24.63
N TRP A 2 3.99 27.64 23.64
CA TRP A 2 3.70 29.05 23.30
C TRP A 2 2.69 29.62 24.29
N ASP A 3 3.10 30.61 25.08
CA ASP A 3 2.22 31.30 26.02
C ASP A 3 1.22 32.18 25.24
N LYS A 4 -0.06 31.80 25.31
CA LYS A 4 -1.16 32.50 24.63
C LYS A 4 -1.69 33.69 25.44
N GLY A 5 -1.19 33.91 26.68
CA GLY A 5 -1.72 34.90 27.61
C GLY A 5 -1.75 36.33 27.05
N ASP A 6 -0.63 36.80 26.50
CA ASP A 6 -0.51 38.16 25.95
C ASP A 6 -1.39 38.42 24.72
N TYR A 7 -1.58 37.39 23.89
CA TYR A 7 -2.48 37.48 22.74
C TYR A 7 -3.93 37.60 23.20
N ILE A 8 -4.35 36.75 24.13
CA ILE A 8 -5.71 36.74 24.68
C ILE A 8 -6.01 38.05 25.41
N ALA A 9 -5.07 38.57 26.22
CA ALA A 9 -5.24 39.84 26.92
C ALA A 9 -5.41 41.04 25.95
N ARG A 10 -4.74 41.03 24.79
CA ARG A 10 -4.97 42.04 23.73
C ARG A 10 -6.34 41.89 23.10
N CYS A 11 -6.80 40.67 22.82
CA CYS A 11 -8.15 40.41 22.30
C CYS A 11 -9.24 40.91 23.27
N ILE A 12 -9.11 40.63 24.57
CA ILE A 12 -10.08 41.06 25.59
C ILE A 12 -10.16 42.59 25.67
N ARG A 13 -9.01 43.29 25.68
CA ARG A 13 -8.97 44.76 25.69
C ARG A 13 -9.66 45.34 24.44
N LYS A 14 -9.43 44.74 23.27
CA LYS A 14 -10.08 45.14 22.01
C LYS A 14 -11.60 44.92 22.06
N TRP A 15 -12.05 43.77 22.56
CA TRP A 15 -13.48 43.48 22.72
C TRP A 15 -14.16 44.44 23.69
N LYS A 16 -13.52 44.72 24.83
CA LYS A 16 -14.00 45.69 25.81
C LYS A 16 -14.16 47.09 25.20
N ALA A 17 -13.14 47.57 24.49
CA ALA A 17 -13.19 48.90 23.88
C ALA A 17 -14.31 49.02 22.84
N HIS A 18 -14.49 48.00 22.00
CA HIS A 18 -15.58 47.95 21.03
C HIS A 18 -16.95 47.97 21.70
N PHE A 19 -17.16 47.11 22.70
CA PHE A 19 -18.43 47.02 23.43
C PHE A 19 -18.79 48.34 24.13
N ILE A 20 -17.81 49.04 24.72
CA ILE A 20 -18.04 50.36 25.33
C ILE A 20 -18.49 51.39 24.29
N GLN A 21 -17.98 51.30 23.05
CA GLN A 21 -18.25 52.28 22.00
C GLN A 21 -19.58 52.02 21.26
N THR A 22 -19.91 50.75 21.00
CA THR A 22 -21.06 50.38 20.16
C THR A 22 -22.22 49.77 20.94
N GLY A 23 -21.99 49.30 22.16
CA GLY A 23 -22.96 48.50 22.93
C GLY A 23 -23.11 47.06 22.44
N GLU A 24 -22.33 46.64 21.44
CA GLU A 24 -22.47 45.36 20.78
C GLU A 24 -21.20 44.50 20.93
N LEU A 25 -21.39 43.17 20.94
CA LEU A 25 -20.28 42.23 20.91
C LEU A 25 -19.70 42.12 19.50
N LEU A 26 -18.38 42.05 19.41
CA LEU A 26 -17.67 41.88 18.14
C LEU A 26 -18.05 40.54 17.50
N ILE A 27 -18.76 40.59 16.36
CA ILE A 27 -19.12 39.38 15.61
C ILE A 27 -17.86 38.82 14.95
N TYR A 28 -17.41 37.68 15.45
CA TYR A 28 -16.28 36.98 14.86
C TYR A 28 -16.78 36.08 13.71
N HIS A 29 -16.16 36.18 12.53
CA HIS A 29 -16.51 35.36 11.37
C HIS A 29 -15.72 34.03 11.33
N GLN A 30 -15.08 33.62 12.43
CA GLN A 30 -14.44 32.30 12.52
C GLN A 30 -15.51 31.22 12.39
N GLY A 31 -15.21 30.19 11.60
CA GLY A 31 -16.17 29.12 11.30
C GLY A 31 -17.13 29.43 10.15
N LYS A 32 -17.12 30.65 9.57
CA LYS A 32 -17.85 30.95 8.33
C LYS A 32 -17.03 30.57 7.09
N HIS A 33 -16.50 29.36 7.06
CA HIS A 33 -15.97 28.81 5.81
C HIS A 33 -17.16 28.53 4.88
N THR A 34 -17.04 28.86 3.59
CA THR A 34 -18.02 28.46 2.60
C THR A 34 -18.20 26.95 2.68
N LYS A 35 -19.39 26.49 3.05
CA LYS A 35 -19.77 25.07 3.04
C LYS A 35 -20.01 24.59 1.61
N LEU A 36 -19.14 24.98 0.69
CA LEU A 36 -19.07 24.30 -0.59
C LEU A 36 -18.59 22.90 -0.27
N GLU A 37 -19.43 21.91 -0.56
CA GLU A 37 -19.05 20.51 -0.45
C GLU A 37 -17.77 20.33 -1.27
N SER A 38 -16.68 20.02 -0.57
CA SER A 38 -15.44 19.69 -1.24
C SER A 38 -15.70 18.44 -2.08
N LEU A 39 -15.15 18.38 -3.30
CA LEU A 39 -15.09 17.16 -4.11
C LEU A 39 -14.56 15.95 -3.32
N LEU A 40 -13.81 16.17 -2.23
CA LEU A 40 -13.39 15.14 -1.28
C LEU A 40 -14.51 14.39 -0.57
N ASN A 41 -15.63 15.05 -0.32
CA ASN A 41 -16.77 14.46 0.39
C ASN A 41 -17.63 13.61 -0.55
N ASN A 42 -17.39 13.68 -1.86
CA ASN A 42 -18.04 12.82 -2.83
C ASN A 42 -17.36 11.44 -2.80
N GLU A 43 -18.09 10.44 -2.33
CA GLU A 43 -17.60 9.07 -2.18
C GLU A 43 -17.29 8.41 -3.52
N ASP A 44 -18.09 8.68 -4.55
CA ASP A 44 -17.87 8.18 -5.91
C ASP A 44 -16.58 8.76 -6.52
N PHE A 45 -16.33 10.06 -6.32
CA PHE A 45 -15.09 10.72 -6.74
C PHE A 45 -13.86 10.07 -6.10
N LYS A 46 -13.94 9.80 -4.80
CA LYS A 46 -12.88 9.15 -4.04
C LYS A 46 -12.63 7.73 -4.56
N GLU A 47 -13.68 6.92 -4.72
CA GLU A 47 -13.52 5.54 -5.17
C GLU A 47 -13.00 5.45 -6.61
N GLU A 48 -13.38 6.35 -7.51
CA GLU A 48 -12.83 6.41 -8.87
C GLU A 48 -11.33 6.74 -8.84
N CYS A 49 -10.93 7.75 -8.05
CA CYS A 49 -9.51 8.08 -7.86
C CYS A 49 -8.70 6.92 -7.27
N LEU A 50 -9.22 6.26 -6.25
CA LEU A 50 -8.56 5.13 -5.60
C LEU A 50 -8.43 3.92 -6.53
N THR A 51 -9.48 3.62 -7.29
CA THR A 51 -9.47 2.54 -8.29
C THR A 51 -8.37 2.78 -9.33
N TRP A 52 -8.28 4.00 -9.85
CA TRP A 52 -7.21 4.36 -10.79
C TRP A 52 -5.82 4.24 -10.14
N LEU A 53 -5.63 4.75 -8.92
CA LEU A 53 -4.35 4.66 -8.20
C LEU A 53 -3.91 3.21 -7.95
N ARG A 54 -4.85 2.31 -7.65
CA ARG A 54 -4.57 0.87 -7.44
C ARG A 54 -4.06 0.20 -8.72
N GLN A 55 -4.57 0.59 -9.89
CA GLN A 55 -4.13 0.08 -11.19
C GLN A 55 -2.72 0.58 -11.59
N GLN A 56 -2.27 1.71 -11.04
CA GLN A 56 -0.95 2.24 -11.35
C GLN A 56 0.18 1.47 -10.66
N LYS A 57 1.33 1.40 -11.33
CA LYS A 57 2.59 0.95 -10.71
C LYS A 57 2.95 1.88 -9.55
N PRO A 58 3.58 1.39 -8.47
CA PRO A 58 3.87 2.22 -7.30
C PRO A 58 4.69 3.48 -7.60
N GLU A 59 5.59 3.44 -8.59
CA GLU A 59 6.41 4.59 -9.01
C GLU A 59 5.59 5.68 -9.72
N SER A 60 4.46 5.29 -10.31
CA SER A 60 3.56 6.20 -11.03
C SER A 60 2.47 6.79 -10.14
N ARG A 61 2.35 6.34 -8.87
CA ARG A 61 1.39 6.88 -7.89
C ARG A 61 1.90 8.20 -7.31
N THR A 62 1.93 9.23 -8.15
CA THR A 62 2.39 10.57 -7.77
C THR A 62 1.23 11.58 -7.75
N PRO A 63 1.30 12.63 -6.89
CA PRO A 63 0.30 13.70 -6.89
C PRO A 63 0.12 14.37 -8.25
N ARG A 64 1.21 14.48 -9.03
CA ARG A 64 1.20 15.02 -10.38
C ARG A 64 0.40 14.15 -11.35
N ASN A 65 0.61 12.83 -11.33
CA ASN A 65 -0.13 11.93 -12.20
C ASN A 65 -1.61 11.87 -11.79
N LEU A 66 -1.90 11.88 -10.50
CA LEU A 66 -3.27 11.98 -9.99
C LEU A 66 -3.96 13.27 -10.47
N LYS A 67 -3.26 14.41 -10.43
CA LYS A 67 -3.76 15.67 -10.99
C LYS A 67 -4.16 15.51 -12.46
N MET A 68 -3.25 14.98 -13.29
CA MET A 68 -3.53 14.81 -14.72
C MET A 68 -4.75 13.91 -14.98
N TYR A 69 -4.91 12.85 -14.19
CA TYR A 69 -6.07 11.97 -14.28
C TYR A 69 -7.37 12.68 -13.91
N ILE A 70 -7.39 13.40 -12.79
CA ILE A 70 -8.59 14.11 -12.34
C ILE A 70 -9.00 15.18 -13.36
N GLU A 71 -8.05 15.98 -13.85
CA GLU A 71 -8.32 17.06 -14.81
C GLU A 71 -8.73 16.53 -16.19
N GLY A 72 -8.11 15.44 -16.64
CA GLY A 72 -8.35 14.89 -17.98
C GLY A 72 -9.56 13.97 -18.08
N ILE A 73 -9.93 13.28 -16.99
CA ILE A 73 -10.94 12.22 -17.02
C ILE A 73 -12.10 12.54 -16.09
N ILE A 74 -11.84 12.87 -14.82
CA ILE A 74 -12.90 12.99 -13.82
C ILE A 74 -13.68 14.30 -13.99
N PHE A 75 -13.02 15.46 -14.10
CA PHE A 75 -13.73 16.73 -14.26
C PHE A 75 -14.61 16.80 -15.52
N PRO A 76 -14.16 16.32 -16.70
CA PRO A 76 -15.02 16.24 -17.88
C PRO A 76 -16.23 15.32 -17.70
N LYS A 77 -16.11 14.24 -16.91
CA LYS A 77 -17.22 13.34 -16.60
C LYS A 77 -18.23 13.99 -15.64
N LEU A 78 -17.76 14.68 -14.60
CA LEU A 78 -18.62 15.25 -13.56
C LEU A 78 -19.29 16.58 -13.96
N THR A 79 -18.61 17.41 -14.74
CA THR A 79 -18.99 18.83 -14.95
C THR A 79 -19.51 19.11 -16.36
N GLY A 80 -19.55 18.09 -17.23
CA GLY A 80 -19.62 18.33 -18.68
C GLY A 80 -18.38 19.07 -19.19
N HIS A 81 -18.38 19.52 -20.44
CA HIS A 81 -17.24 20.17 -21.13
C HIS A 81 -16.83 21.56 -20.57
N ILE A 82 -16.95 21.79 -19.27
CA ILE A 82 -16.58 23.03 -18.61
C ILE A 82 -15.12 22.94 -18.16
N LYS A 83 -14.23 23.61 -18.89
CA LYS A 83 -12.76 23.61 -18.75
C LYS A 83 -12.21 24.30 -17.48
N LYS A 84 -13.01 24.52 -16.43
CA LYS A 84 -12.65 25.50 -15.39
C LYS A 84 -12.04 24.97 -14.10
N ASP A 85 -12.06 23.67 -13.85
CA ASP A 85 -11.58 23.21 -12.55
C ASP A 85 -10.16 22.67 -12.70
N THR A 86 -9.18 23.56 -12.70
CA THR A 86 -7.77 23.16 -12.53
C THR A 86 -7.52 22.94 -11.04
N ILE A 87 -6.93 21.81 -10.66
CA ILE A 87 -6.52 21.55 -9.29
C ILE A 87 -5.04 21.75 -9.09
N SER A 88 -4.69 22.21 -7.90
CA SER A 88 -3.29 22.31 -7.51
C SER A 88 -2.74 20.93 -7.19
N GLU A 89 -1.46 20.69 -7.50
CA GLU A 89 -0.79 19.44 -7.10
C GLU A 89 -0.79 19.28 -5.57
N LYS A 90 -0.74 20.39 -4.83
CA LYS A 90 -0.87 20.40 -3.36
C LYS A 90 -2.20 19.83 -2.89
N THR A 91 -3.29 20.12 -3.62
CA THR A 91 -4.62 19.55 -3.37
C THR A 91 -4.57 18.03 -3.55
N CYS A 92 -4.03 17.53 -4.67
CA CYS A 92 -3.87 16.10 -4.91
C CYS A 92 -3.01 15.42 -3.83
N ARG A 93 -1.94 16.08 -3.38
CA ARG A 93 -1.08 15.57 -2.31
C ARG A 93 -1.86 15.42 -0.99
N ASN A 94 -2.67 16.43 -0.64
CA ASN A 94 -3.53 16.35 0.53
C ASN A 94 -4.55 15.21 0.41
N TYR A 95 -5.13 14.99 -0.78
CA TYR A 95 -6.07 13.90 -1.03
C TYR A 95 -5.40 12.54 -0.80
N MET A 96 -4.22 12.36 -1.40
CA MET A 96 -3.43 11.14 -1.23
C MET A 96 -3.11 10.88 0.24
N HIS A 97 -2.69 11.89 1.00
CA HIS A 97 -2.44 11.75 2.44
C HIS A 97 -3.69 11.36 3.22
N LEU A 98 -4.83 12.00 2.93
CA LEU A 98 -6.11 11.68 3.59
C LEU A 98 -6.57 10.25 3.29
N TRP A 99 -6.28 9.75 2.09
CA TRP A 99 -6.59 8.38 1.69
C TRP A 99 -5.55 7.34 2.14
N GLY A 100 -4.59 7.71 2.98
CA GLY A 100 -3.61 6.79 3.57
C GLY A 100 -2.34 6.59 2.73
N TYR A 101 -2.15 7.34 1.65
CA TYR A 101 -0.87 7.33 0.93
C TYR A 101 0.15 8.21 1.65
N LYS A 102 1.31 7.62 1.90
CA LYS A 102 2.49 8.32 2.39
C LYS A 102 3.59 8.26 1.35
N TYR A 103 4.36 9.33 1.25
CA TYR A 103 5.62 9.27 0.54
C TYR A 103 6.55 8.36 1.36
N ASP A 104 7.06 7.32 0.71
CA ASP A 104 8.04 6.44 1.31
C ASP A 104 9.23 6.36 0.36
N GLU A 105 10.42 6.62 0.89
CA GLU A 105 11.65 6.42 0.14
C GLU A 105 11.84 4.91 0.02
N ARG A 106 11.70 4.38 -1.20
CA ARG A 106 12.00 2.97 -1.46
C ARG A 106 13.47 2.70 -1.13
N ARG A 107 13.73 2.25 0.10
CA ARG A 107 14.96 1.59 0.47
C ARG A 107 14.87 0.17 -0.07
N LYS A 108 15.42 -0.05 -1.27
CA LYS A 108 15.67 -1.43 -1.73
C LYS A 108 16.71 -2.01 -0.76
N GLY A 109 16.29 -2.84 0.19
CA GLY A 109 17.18 -3.86 0.72
C GLY A 109 17.61 -4.70 -0.48
N VAL A 110 18.90 -4.71 -0.80
CA VAL A 110 19.41 -5.52 -1.91
C VAL A 110 19.37 -6.97 -1.48
N TYR A 111 18.24 -7.64 -1.72
CA TYR A 111 18.18 -9.08 -1.67
C TYR A 111 18.89 -9.60 -2.92
N TYR A 112 20.09 -10.12 -2.74
CA TYR A 112 20.77 -10.88 -3.77
C TYR A 112 20.04 -12.22 -3.88
N ASP A 113 19.08 -12.28 -4.81
CA ASP A 113 18.43 -13.52 -5.19
C ASP A 113 19.46 -14.44 -5.86
N GLY A 114 20.12 -15.26 -5.04
CA GLY A 114 21.14 -16.22 -5.46
C GLY A 114 20.61 -17.31 -6.39
N HIS A 115 19.30 -17.35 -6.66
CA HIS A 115 18.67 -18.33 -7.53
C HIS A 115 19.34 -18.42 -8.92
N LYS A 116 19.85 -17.31 -9.45
CA LYS A 116 20.49 -17.24 -10.77
C LYS A 116 22.00 -17.55 -10.77
N GLN A 117 22.61 -17.78 -9.61
CA GLN A 117 24.04 -18.09 -9.57
C GLN A 117 24.33 -19.44 -10.24
N PRO A 118 25.42 -19.56 -11.03
CA PRO A 118 25.69 -20.77 -11.82
C PRO A 118 25.78 -22.05 -10.98
N ASP A 119 26.30 -21.95 -9.76
CA ASP A 119 26.40 -23.03 -8.77
C ASP A 119 25.02 -23.47 -8.27
N VAL A 120 24.13 -22.54 -7.93
CA VAL A 120 22.74 -22.82 -7.51
C VAL A 120 21.96 -23.48 -8.65
N VAL A 121 22.16 -23.01 -9.89
CA VAL A 121 21.54 -23.62 -11.08
C VAL A 121 22.06 -25.02 -11.33
N LEU A 122 23.38 -25.25 -11.19
CA LEU A 122 23.98 -26.57 -11.33
C LEU A 122 23.46 -27.54 -10.27
N TYR A 123 23.46 -27.13 -9.00
CA TYR A 123 22.93 -27.90 -7.89
C TYR A 123 21.47 -28.30 -8.13
N ARG A 124 20.61 -27.35 -8.55
CA ARG A 124 19.20 -27.64 -8.85
C ARG A 124 19.03 -28.65 -9.98
N LYS A 125 19.85 -28.58 -11.03
CA LYS A 125 19.81 -29.56 -12.14
C LYS A 125 20.19 -30.96 -11.66
N GLU A 126 21.25 -31.07 -10.86
CA GLU A 126 21.68 -32.36 -10.29
C GLU A 126 20.65 -32.93 -9.32
N TRP A 127 20.07 -32.07 -8.47
CA TRP A 127 19.02 -32.45 -7.54
C TRP A 127 17.77 -32.95 -8.27
N LEU A 128 17.31 -32.25 -9.32
CA LEU A 128 16.17 -32.69 -10.12
C LEU A 128 16.41 -34.07 -10.74
N LYS A 129 17.60 -34.32 -11.28
CA LYS A 129 17.95 -35.63 -11.84
C LYS A 129 17.84 -36.73 -10.78
N LYS A 130 18.38 -36.51 -9.58
CA LYS A 130 18.28 -37.46 -8.46
C LYS A 130 16.83 -37.68 -8.03
N MET A 131 16.03 -36.61 -7.97
CA MET A 131 14.62 -36.72 -7.58
C MET A 131 13.79 -37.50 -8.59
N PHE A 132 14.02 -37.37 -9.90
CA PHE A 132 13.36 -38.23 -10.90
C PHE A 132 13.74 -39.71 -10.77
N GLU A 133 14.96 -40.02 -10.33
CA GLU A 133 15.37 -41.39 -10.04
C GLU A 133 14.66 -41.93 -8.79
N TYR A 134 14.52 -41.11 -7.74
CA TYR A 134 13.85 -41.48 -6.49
C TYR A 134 12.33 -41.52 -6.58
N GLN A 135 11.71 -40.68 -7.42
CA GLN A 135 10.26 -40.63 -7.60
C GLN A 135 9.67 -42.00 -7.95
N LYS A 136 10.45 -42.85 -8.65
CA LYS A 136 10.08 -44.24 -8.98
C LYS A 136 9.84 -45.14 -7.76
N PHE A 137 10.35 -44.75 -6.60
CA PHE A 137 10.25 -45.48 -5.34
C PHE A 137 9.46 -44.71 -4.27
N ILE A 138 8.90 -43.54 -4.61
CA ILE A 138 8.08 -42.71 -3.73
C ILE A 138 6.62 -42.90 -4.11
N LYS A 139 5.73 -43.07 -3.12
CA LYS A 139 4.28 -43.11 -3.35
C LYS A 139 3.73 -41.71 -3.61
N GLU A 140 2.90 -41.61 -4.65
CA GLU A 140 2.09 -40.42 -4.91
C GLU A 140 0.72 -40.59 -4.24
N PHE A 141 0.33 -39.58 -3.48
CA PHE A 141 -0.97 -39.49 -2.80
C PHE A 141 -1.76 -38.34 -3.44
N ASP A 142 -3.05 -38.54 -3.70
CA ASP A 142 -3.94 -37.51 -4.24
C ASP A 142 -5.30 -37.52 -3.53
N GLY A 143 -5.98 -36.37 -3.58
CA GLY A 143 -7.26 -36.12 -2.93
C GLY A 143 -7.20 -35.86 -1.41
N ASP A 144 -8.31 -35.37 -0.86
CA ASP A 144 -8.43 -35.01 0.57
C ASP A 144 -8.24 -36.19 1.52
N MET A 145 -8.44 -37.42 1.02
CA MET A 145 -8.29 -38.67 1.78
C MET A 145 -6.89 -39.29 1.63
N MET A 146 -5.99 -38.66 0.85
CA MET A 146 -4.63 -39.13 0.57
C MET A 146 -4.62 -40.56 -0.02
N ASP A 147 -5.44 -40.79 -1.04
CA ASP A 147 -5.50 -42.09 -1.71
C ASP A 147 -4.22 -42.32 -2.54
N ILE A 148 -3.71 -43.56 -2.53
CA ILE A 148 -2.52 -43.93 -3.30
C ILE A 148 -2.88 -43.95 -4.79
N VAL A 149 -2.27 -43.06 -5.56
CA VAL A 149 -2.56 -42.90 -7.00
C VAL A 149 -1.88 -43.99 -7.83
N SER A 150 -0.72 -44.48 -7.38
CA SER A 150 0.00 -45.55 -8.06
C SER A 150 0.67 -46.51 -7.08
N GLU A 151 0.32 -47.79 -7.19
CA GLU A 151 1.03 -48.88 -6.52
C GLU A 151 2.21 -49.31 -7.40
N PHE A 152 3.43 -48.89 -7.05
CA PHE A 152 4.62 -49.36 -7.74
C PHE A 152 4.91 -50.83 -7.36
N GLN A 153 5.03 -51.68 -8.38
CA GLN A 153 5.45 -53.07 -8.22
C GLN A 153 6.98 -53.10 -8.01
N PHE A 154 7.42 -53.05 -6.76
CA PHE A 154 8.82 -53.21 -6.40
C PHE A 154 9.32 -54.60 -6.82
N LYS A 155 10.50 -54.66 -7.45
CA LYS A 155 11.16 -55.94 -7.69
C LYS A 155 11.65 -56.52 -6.36
N PRO A 156 11.86 -57.84 -6.26
CA PRO A 156 12.40 -58.46 -5.05
C PRO A 156 13.74 -57.80 -4.65
N GLY A 157 13.76 -57.13 -3.49
CA GLY A 157 14.94 -56.44 -2.95
C GLY A 157 14.91 -54.90 -3.02
N GLU A 158 13.96 -54.30 -3.74
CA GLU A 158 13.76 -52.85 -3.78
C GLU A 158 12.96 -52.38 -2.55
N LYS A 159 13.32 -51.20 -2.00
CA LYS A 159 12.67 -50.60 -0.82
C LYS A 159 11.97 -49.31 -1.20
N GLU A 160 10.84 -49.05 -0.57
CA GLU A 160 10.14 -47.78 -0.65
C GLU A 160 10.98 -46.64 -0.08
N LEU A 161 10.95 -45.48 -0.74
CA LEU A 161 11.56 -44.24 -0.28
C LEU A 161 10.46 -43.29 0.23
N VAL A 162 10.66 -42.74 1.42
CA VAL A 162 9.79 -41.70 1.99
C VAL A 162 10.51 -40.37 1.86
N GLN A 163 9.90 -39.42 1.14
CA GLN A 163 10.42 -38.06 1.04
C GLN A 163 10.05 -37.29 2.31
N VAL A 164 11.05 -36.89 3.09
CA VAL A 164 10.89 -36.01 4.25
C VAL A 164 11.28 -34.59 3.84
N THR A 165 10.29 -33.69 3.75
CA THR A 165 10.52 -32.26 3.50
C THR A 165 10.27 -31.46 4.76
N TYR A 166 11.04 -30.40 4.95
CA TYR A 166 10.82 -29.40 5.99
C TYR A 166 10.46 -28.08 5.29
N ASP A 167 9.28 -27.53 5.63
CA ASP A 167 8.76 -26.27 5.11
C ASP A 167 9.56 -25.08 5.66
N GLU A 168 9.86 -25.10 6.95
CA GLU A 168 10.54 -24.01 7.64
C GLU A 168 11.69 -24.57 8.48
N CYS A 169 12.92 -24.18 8.13
CA CYS A 169 14.06 -24.35 9.03
C CYS A 169 14.47 -22.97 9.56
N HIS A 170 14.18 -22.71 10.83
CA HIS A 170 14.70 -21.55 11.54
C HIS A 170 16.13 -21.86 12.00
N PHE A 171 17.12 -21.51 11.18
CA PHE A 171 18.50 -21.50 11.62
C PHE A 171 18.72 -20.28 12.50
N TYR A 172 18.79 -20.47 13.81
CA TYR A 172 19.41 -19.47 14.69
C TYR A 172 20.90 -19.46 14.37
N ALA A 173 21.32 -18.55 13.48
CA ALA A 173 22.71 -18.11 13.47
C ALA A 173 22.97 -17.56 14.88
N ASN A 174 23.98 -18.10 15.55
CA ASN A 174 24.37 -17.74 16.90
C ASN A 174 25.03 -16.34 16.90
N ASP A 175 24.36 -15.33 16.34
CA ASP A 175 24.83 -13.95 16.14
C ASP A 175 24.63 -13.12 17.41
N GLY A 176 25.03 -13.68 18.55
CA GLY A 176 24.86 -13.09 19.88
C GLY A 176 26.05 -13.30 20.82
N GLN A 177 27.26 -13.52 20.30
CA GLN A 177 28.51 -13.42 21.05
C GLN A 177 29.49 -12.47 20.38
#